data_AF-A0A9X5E766-F1
#
_entry.id   AF-A0A9X5E766-F1
#
_cell.length_a   1.000
_cell.length_b   1.000
_cell.length_c   1.000
_cell.angle_alpha   90.00
_cell.angle_beta   90.00
_cell.angle_gamma   90.00
#
_symmetry.space_group_name_H-M   'P 1'
#
loop_
_entity.id
_entity.type
_entity.pdbx_description
1 polymer ?
#
loop_
_entity_poly.entity_id
_entity_poly.type
_entity_poly.pdbx_seq_one_letter_code
_entity_poly.pdbx_strand_id
1 'polypeptide(L)'
;MTDSLGKRLEKYSAIAKQEVLIVTVEIDGASDRIAIFKGFSSSLTSPTAFDPDVPVIPDTARIVAIDRVASPYNPQSPQYIQQGLTWEEFQPLLTALGV
;
A
#
# COMPACT_ATOMS: atom_id res chain seq x y z
N MET A 1 13.92 -1.68 15.97
CA MET A 1 12.66 -0.94 15.75
C MET A 1 11.90 -1.71 14.70
N THR A 2 10.69 -2.17 15.00
CA THR A 2 9.84 -2.86 14.03
C THR A 2 9.30 -1.79 13.07
N ASP A 3 9.49 -1.96 11.76
CA ASP A 3 8.94 -1.02 10.76
C ASP A 3 7.41 -0.97 10.86
N SER A 4 6.84 0.22 10.66
CA SER A 4 5.38 0.39 10.54
C SER A 4 4.82 -0.35 9.32
N LEU A 5 3.51 -0.64 9.35
CA LEU A 5 2.81 -1.33 8.24
C LEU A 5 3.04 -0.62 6.90
N GLY A 6 2.85 0.70 6.86
CA GLY A 6 3.08 1.51 5.67
C GLY A 6 4.52 1.40 5.17
N LYS A 7 5.50 1.44 6.08
CA LYS A 7 6.92 1.34 5.70
C LYS A 7 7.28 -0.01 5.10
N ARG A 8 6.70 -1.10 5.61
CA ARG A 8 6.88 -2.44 5.04
C ARG A 8 6.30 -2.53 3.63
N LEU A 9 5.11 -1.96 3.41
CA LEU A 9 4.50 -1.91 2.08
C LEU A 9 5.30 -1.05 1.09
N GLU A 10 5.82 0.09 1.55
CA GLU A 10 6.73 0.92 0.76
C GLU A 10 7.99 0.16 0.36
N LYS A 11 8.68 -0.48 1.31
CA LYS A 11 9.89 -1.30 1.06
C LYS A 11 9.61 -2.41 0.05
N TYR A 12 8.48 -3.10 0.20
CA TYR A 12 8.03 -4.10 -0.75
C TYR A 12 7.89 -3.51 -2.16
N SER A 13 7.15 -2.40 -2.31
CA SER A 13 6.92 -1.76 -3.61
C SER A 13 8.20 -1.18 -4.25
N ALA A 14 9.21 -0.85 -3.43
CA ALA A 14 10.52 -0.40 -3.90
C ALA A 14 11.32 -1.54 -4.57
N ILE A 15 11.10 -2.78 -4.11
CA ILE A 15 11.68 -4.00 -4.69
C ILE A 15 10.83 -4.47 -5.88
N ALA A 16 9.51 -4.61 -5.68
CA ALA A 16 8.55 -5.08 -6.69
C ALA A 16 8.11 -3.95 -7.64
N LYS A 17 9.07 -3.41 -8.41
CA LYS A 17 8.85 -2.23 -9.29
C LYS A 17 7.88 -2.45 -10.46
N GLN A 18 7.46 -3.69 -10.70
CA GLN A 18 6.54 -4.08 -11.78
C GLN A 18 5.07 -4.03 -11.34
N GLU A 19 4.80 -3.64 -10.10
CA GLU A 19 3.44 -3.56 -9.59
C GLU A 19 3.23 -2.30 -8.74
N VAL A 20 1.96 -1.93 -8.64
CA VAL A 20 1.42 -0.88 -7.78
C VAL A 20 0.52 -1.56 -6.77
N LEU A 21 0.73 -1.26 -5.50
CA LEU A 21 -0.18 -1.71 -4.45
C LEU A 21 -1.30 -0.68 -4.31
N ILE A 22 -2.55 -1.15 -4.31
CA ILE A 22 -3.69 -0.33 -3.90
C ILE A 22 -4.16 -0.89 -2.56
N VAL A 23 -3.89 -0.14 -1.51
CA VAL A 23 -4.16 -0.53 -0.12
C VAL A 23 -5.42 0.17 0.32
N THR A 24 -6.44 -0.59 0.68
CA THR A 24 -7.62 -0.06 1.35
C THR A 24 -7.37 -0.11 2.85
N VAL A 25 -7.40 1.05 3.50
CA VAL A 25 -7.21 1.20 4.94
C VAL A 25 -8.45 1.80 5.57
N GLU A 26 -8.62 1.54 6.86
CA GLU A 26 -9.60 2.22 7.71
C GLU A 26 -8.85 3.00 8.78
N ILE A 27 -9.13 4.30 8.87
CA ILE A 27 -8.53 5.24 9.81
C ILE A 27 -9.68 5.95 10.52
N ASP A 28 -9.77 5.79 11.84
CA ASP A 28 -10.82 6.42 12.67
C ASP A 28 -12.26 6.20 12.15
N GLY A 29 -12.52 5.02 11.56
CA GLY A 29 -13.82 4.65 11.01
C GLY A 29 -14.11 5.17 9.59
N ALA A 30 -13.17 5.89 8.97
CA ALA A 30 -13.23 6.28 7.57
C ALA A 30 -12.34 5.37 6.72
N SER A 31 -12.84 4.94 5.56
CA SER A 31 -12.05 4.17 4.60
C SER A 31 -11.30 5.09 3.63
N ASP A 32 -10.02 4.81 3.41
CA ASP A 32 -9.19 5.44 2.39
C ASP A 32 -8.53 4.38 1.49
N ARG A 33 -8.17 4.78 0.26
CA ARG A 33 -7.40 3.97 -0.67
C ARG A 33 -6.08 4.66 -0.96
N ILE A 34 -5.00 3.94 -0.71
CA ILE A 34 -3.64 4.45 -0.82
C ILE A 34 -2.93 3.66 -1.91
N ALA A 35 -2.42 4.37 -2.91
CA ALA A 35 -1.55 3.79 -3.92
C ALA A 35 -0.10 3.82 -3.42
N ILE A 36 0.60 2.69 -3.52
CA ILE A 36 2.02 2.59 -3.16
C ILE A 36 2.80 2.07 -4.37
N PHE A 37 3.80 2.85 -4.81
CA PHE A 37 4.62 2.52 -5.96
C PHE A 37 6.06 2.97 -5.75
N LYS A 38 7.02 2.07 -6.01
CA LYS A 38 8.47 2.34 -5.96
C LYS A 38 8.93 2.98 -4.65
N GLY A 39 8.31 2.64 -3.52
CA GLY A 39 8.65 3.15 -2.20
C GLY A 39 7.93 4.42 -1.77
N PHE A 40 7.01 4.94 -2.60
CA PHE A 40 6.21 6.12 -2.29
C PHE A 40 4.75 5.74 -2.13
N SER A 41 4.11 6.27 -1.10
CA SER A 41 2.69 6.12 -0.82
C SER A 41 1.94 7.41 -1.11
N SER A 42 0.70 7.32 -1.62
CA SER A 42 -0.16 8.47 -1.90
C SER A 42 -1.63 8.09 -1.73
N SER A 43 -2.39 8.91 -1.01
CA SER A 43 -3.85 8.76 -0.89
C SER A 43 -4.52 9.08 -2.23
N LEU A 44 -5.48 8.25 -2.62
CA LEU A 44 -6.29 8.44 -3.84
C LEU A 44 -7.62 9.15 -3.55
N THR A 45 -8.04 9.25 -2.29
CA THR A 45 -9.34 9.83 -1.92
C THR A 45 -9.22 11.14 -1.14
N SER A 46 -8.07 11.37 -0.50
CA SER A 46 -7.83 12.55 0.32
C SER A 46 -6.57 13.30 -0.15
N PRO A 47 -6.49 14.63 0.08
CA PRO A 47 -5.24 15.35 -0.10
C PRO A 47 -4.17 14.73 0.80
N THR A 48 -3.08 14.26 0.20
CA THR A 48 -1.89 13.85 0.96
C THR A 48 -1.34 15.04 1.73
N ALA A 49 -1.01 14.83 3.01
CA ALA A 49 -0.30 15.84 3.79
C ALA A 49 0.96 16.27 3.03
N PHE A 50 1.21 17.58 2.95
CA PHE A 50 2.38 18.12 2.27
C PHE A 50 3.69 17.77 3.01
N ASP A 51 3.58 17.44 4.30
CA ASP A 51 4.71 17.08 5.15
C ASP A 51 5.17 15.64 4.87
N PRO A 52 6.38 15.44 4.33
CA PRO A 52 6.92 14.12 4.01
C PRO A 52 7.23 13.26 5.25
N ASP A 53 7.27 13.86 6.44
CA ASP A 53 7.48 13.14 7.70
C ASP A 53 6.17 12.56 8.26
N VAL A 54 5.01 12.94 7.71
CA VAL A 54 3.71 12.39 8.08
C VAL A 54 3.44 11.12 7.27
N PRO A 55 3.40 9.93 7.90
CA PRO A 55 3.15 8.69 7.17
C PRO A 55 1.73 8.68 6.60
N VAL A 56 1.61 8.33 5.31
CA VAL A 56 0.32 8.23 4.61
C VAL A 56 -0.54 7.10 5.20
N ILE A 57 0.08 6.02 5.67
CA ILE A 57 -0.56 4.97 6.46
C ILE A 57 -0.10 5.15 7.91
N PRO A 58 -0.92 5.75 8.80
CA PRO A 58 -0.58 5.88 10.20
C PRO A 58 -0.57 4.51 10.90
N ASP A 59 0.12 4.39 12.02
CA ASP A 59 0.19 3.14 12.80
C ASP A 59 -1.17 2.70 13.37
N THR A 60 -2.12 3.63 13.46
CA THR A 60 -3.51 3.37 13.86
C THR A 60 -4.38 2.84 12.72
N ALA A 61 -3.89 2.88 11.47
CA ALA A 61 -4.64 2.41 10.32
C ALA A 61 -4.77 0.89 10.31
N ARG A 62 -5.98 0.40 10.03
CA ARG A 62 -6.23 -1.02 9.79
C ARG A 62 -6.23 -1.30 8.29
N ILE A 63 -5.40 -2.22 7.84
CA ILE A 63 -5.45 -2.70 6.45
C ILE A 63 -6.70 -3.56 6.28
N VAL A 64 -7.57 -3.15 5.36
CA VAL A 64 -8.80 -3.86 5.01
C VAL A 64 -8.54 -4.80 3.83
N ALA A 65 -7.80 -4.32 2.83
CA ALA A 65 -7.48 -5.10 1.64
C ALA A 65 -6.22 -4.55 0.96
N ILE A 66 -5.46 -5.43 0.31
CA ILE A 66 -4.35 -5.08 -0.56
C ILE A 66 -4.60 -5.68 -1.94
N ASP A 67 -4.68 -4.80 -2.94
CA ASP A 67 -4.69 -5.19 -4.34
C ASP A 67 -3.30 -4.99 -4.94
N ARG A 68 -2.86 -5.96 -5.74
CA ARG A 68 -1.64 -5.88 -6.54
C ARG A 68 -2.03 -5.62 -7.98
N VAL A 69 -1.55 -4.53 -8.56
CA VAL A 69 -1.87 -4.10 -9.91
C VAL A 69 -0.60 -4.01 -10.74
N ALA A 70 -0.60 -4.50 -11.97
CA ALA A 70 0.56 -4.40 -12.84
C ALA A 70 0.88 -2.94 -13.19
N SER A 71 2.17 -2.63 -13.29
CA SER A 71 2.69 -1.37 -13.80
C SER A 71 2.96 -1.49 -15.31
N PRO A 72 2.65 -0.47 -16.13
CA PRO A 72 2.15 0.86 -15.77
C PRO A 72 0.69 0.83 -15.28
N TYR A 73 0.41 1.59 -14.22
CA TYR A 73 -0.94 1.68 -13.66
C TYR A 73 -1.84 2.53 -14.56
N ASN A 74 -2.94 1.92 -15.02
CA ASN A 74 -4.00 2.62 -15.75
C ASN A 74 -5.24 2.71 -14.84
N PRO A 75 -5.62 3.91 -14.34
CA PRO A 75 -6.79 4.04 -13.46
C PRO A 75 -8.12 3.74 -14.15
N GLN A 76 -8.20 3.84 -15.49
CA GLN A 76 -9.41 3.52 -16.25
C GLN A 76 -9.55 2.01 -16.53
N SER A 77 -8.43 1.28 -16.50
CA SER A 77 -8.39 -0.17 -16.75
C SER A 77 -7.24 -0.81 -15.97
N PRO A 78 -7.33 -0.85 -14.63
CA PRO A 78 -6.28 -1.42 -13.80
C PRO A 78 -6.13 -2.92 -14.08
N GLN A 79 -4.89 -3.36 -14.32
CA GLN A 79 -4.56 -4.77 -14.56
C GLN A 79 -4.23 -5.46 -13.25
N TYR A 80 -5.23 -6.04 -12.61
CA TYR A 80 -5.04 -6.70 -11.32
C TYR A 80 -4.30 -8.03 -11.46
N ILE A 81 -3.22 -8.16 -10.71
CA ILE A 81 -2.47 -9.41 -10.51
C ILE A 81 -3.16 -10.23 -9.42
N GLN A 82 -3.58 -9.57 -8.34
CA GLN A 82 -4.26 -10.17 -7.20
C GLN A 82 -5.09 -9.10 -6.49
N GLN A 83 -6.22 -9.48 -5.90
CA GLN A 83 -7.16 -8.55 -5.27
C GLN A 83 -7.58 -9.04 -3.90
N GLY A 84 -7.97 -8.10 -3.04
CA GLY A 84 -8.67 -8.38 -1.79
C GLY A 84 -7.82 -9.10 -0.74
N LEU A 85 -6.49 -9.01 -0.83
CA LEU A 85 -5.62 -9.71 0.11
C LEU A 85 -5.73 -9.11 1.50
N THR A 86 -5.93 -9.96 2.50
CA THR A 86 -5.77 -9.53 3.89
C THR A 86 -4.30 -9.25 4.18
N TRP A 87 -4.04 -8.59 5.32
CA TRP A 87 -2.67 -8.37 5.76
C TRP A 87 -1.91 -9.70 5.92
N GLU A 88 -2.53 -10.70 6.53
CA GLU A 88 -1.97 -12.03 6.76
C GLU A 88 -1.63 -12.74 5.45
N GLU A 89 -2.50 -12.65 4.44
CA GLU A 89 -2.26 -13.20 3.11
C GLU A 89 -1.10 -12.50 2.38
N PHE A 90 -0.83 -11.25 2.72
CA PHE A 90 0.26 -10.47 2.14
C PHE A 90 1.61 -10.70 2.85
N GLN A 91 1.63 -11.12 4.12
CA GLN A 91 2.87 -11.34 4.88
C GLN A 91 3.87 -12.31 4.23
N PRO A 92 3.46 -13.42 3.59
CA PRO A 92 4.38 -14.29 2.87
C PRO A 92 5.10 -13.58 1.72
N LEU A 93 4.42 -12.65 1.02
CA LEU A 93 5.02 -11.87 -0.07
C LEU A 93 6.08 -10.89 0.46
N LEU A 94 5.82 -10.24 1.60
CA LEU A 94 6.81 -9.41 2.29
C LEU A 94 8.05 -10.24 2.68
N THR A 95 7.82 -11.40 3.30
CA THR A 95 8.87 -12.29 3.78
C THR A 95 9.74 -12.81 2.62
N ALA A 96 9.12 -13.15 1.49
CA ALA A 96 9.83 -13.61 0.28
C ALA A 96 10.81 -12.57 -0.28
N LEU A 97 10.57 -11.28 -0.02
CA LEU A 97 11.45 -10.17 -0.41
C LEU A 97 12.33 -9.65 0.73
N GLY A 98 12.30 -10.28 1.92
CA GLY A 98 13.08 -9.89 3.08
C GLY A 98 12.58 -8.63 3.81
N VAL A 99 11.26 -8.39 3.79
CA VAL A 99 10.57 -7.20 4.35
C VAL A 99 9.66 -7.52 5.54
#